data_AF-A0AB38H9D0-F1
#
_entry.id   AF-A0AB38H9D0-F1
#
_cell.length_a   1.000
_cell.length_b   1.000
_cell.length_c   1.000
_cell.angle_alpha   90.00
_cell.angle_beta   90.00
_cell.angle_gamma   90.00
#
_symmetry.space_group_name_H-M   'P 1'
#
loop_
_entity.id
_entity.type
_entity.pdbx_description
1 polymer ?
#
loop_
_entity_poly.entity_id
_entity_poly.type
_entity_poly.pdbx_seq_one_letter_code
_entity_poly.pdbx_strand_id
1 'polypeptide(L)'
;MKPFDLEKALAGEPVRLRNGCKAFVKYQIPDEFHTESPLSGYFLKPFLGRIRANRQSWRLNGKVNPSLEHDEDIVSMWEELRPRVQLDLPAPLETVQKGKEVYYLELGNQFSQISKFNFNEDTPCAFQLYKNGGLFATKEDAQEWLDAIRGARR
;
A
#
# COMPACT_ATOMS: atom_id res chain seq x y z
N MET A 1 1.35 3.60 -10.73
CA MET A 1 0.17 2.86 -11.19
C MET A 1 0.59 1.98 -12.34
N LYS A 2 0.51 0.66 -12.20
CA LYS A 2 0.86 -0.27 -13.28
C LYS A 2 -0.10 -0.09 -14.48
N PRO A 3 0.40 0.12 -15.71
CA PRO A 3 -0.47 0.25 -16.89
C PRO A 3 -1.28 -1.03 -17.11
N PHE A 4 -2.42 -0.92 -17.79
CA PHE A 4 -3.24 -2.08 -18.14
C PHE A 4 -2.46 -3.08 -19.01
N ASP A 5 -2.52 -4.36 -18.64
CA ASP A 5 -1.85 -5.47 -19.29
C ASP A 5 -2.91 -6.54 -19.62
N LEU A 6 -3.16 -6.72 -20.92
CA LEU A 6 -4.23 -7.59 -21.41
C LEU A 6 -3.97 -9.07 -21.09
N GLU A 7 -2.73 -9.52 -21.27
CA GLU A 7 -2.36 -10.92 -21.04
C GLU A 7 -2.55 -11.30 -19.57
N LYS A 8 -2.09 -10.43 -18.65
CA LYS A 8 -2.27 -10.64 -17.21
C LYS A 8 -3.74 -10.59 -16.80
N ALA A 9 -4.50 -9.66 -17.36
CA ALA A 9 -5.92 -9.56 -17.08
C ALA A 9 -6.68 -10.84 -17.52
N LEU A 10 -6.34 -11.39 -18.70
CA LEU A 10 -6.90 -12.67 -19.19
C LEU A 10 -6.41 -13.88 -18.40
N ALA A 11 -5.20 -13.83 -17.84
CA ALA A 11 -4.71 -14.83 -16.88
C ALA A 11 -5.44 -14.79 -15.53
N GLY A 12 -6.35 -13.83 -15.32
CA GLY A 12 -7.19 -13.71 -14.14
C GLY A 12 -6.69 -12.71 -13.10
N GLU A 13 -5.61 -11.97 -13.39
CA GLU A 13 -5.19 -10.87 -12.52
C GLU A 13 -6.25 -9.75 -12.53
N PRO A 14 -6.57 -9.17 -11.36
CA PRO A 14 -7.56 -8.10 -11.29
C PRO A 14 -7.06 -6.81 -11.93
N VAL A 15 -8.00 -6.01 -12.40
CA VAL A 15 -7.75 -4.68 -12.96
C VAL A 15 -8.51 -3.61 -12.18
N ARG A 16 -8.10 -2.36 -12.34
CA ARG A 16 -8.71 -1.19 -11.70
C ARG A 16 -9.45 -0.36 -12.75
N LEU A 17 -10.72 -0.09 -12.46
CA LEU A 17 -11.54 0.80 -13.26
C LEU A 17 -11.28 2.28 -12.90
N ARG A 18 -11.62 3.20 -13.79
CA ARG A 18 -11.46 4.66 -13.60
C ARG A 18 -12.14 5.15 -12.32
N ASN A 19 -13.33 4.63 -12.01
CA ASN A 19 -14.05 4.91 -10.77
C ASN A 19 -13.45 4.25 -9.51
N GLY A 20 -12.33 3.55 -9.63
CA GLY A 20 -11.63 2.89 -8.54
C GLY A 20 -12.13 1.49 -8.19
N CYS A 21 -13.15 0.97 -8.87
CA CYS A 21 -13.64 -0.40 -8.62
C CYS A 21 -12.63 -1.47 -9.08
N LYS A 22 -12.64 -2.61 -8.38
CA LYS A 22 -11.92 -3.82 -8.77
C LYS A 22 -12.71 -4.58 -9.83
N ALA A 23 -12.08 -4.94 -10.93
CA ALA A 23 -12.68 -5.70 -12.02
C ALA A 23 -11.84 -6.91 -12.41
N PHE A 24 -12.47 -7.86 -13.09
CA PHE A 24 -11.87 -9.10 -13.57
C PHE A 24 -12.32 -9.34 -15.00
N VAL A 25 -11.37 -9.49 -15.91
CA VAL A 25 -11.62 -9.98 -17.28
C VAL A 25 -11.66 -11.50 -17.22
N LYS A 26 -12.67 -12.13 -17.86
CA LYS A 26 -12.87 -13.58 -17.79
C LYS A 26 -12.58 -14.29 -19.10
N TYR A 27 -12.91 -13.67 -20.21
CA TYR A 27 -12.64 -14.22 -21.52
C TYR A 27 -12.63 -13.11 -22.57
N GLN A 28 -11.96 -13.41 -23.69
CA GLN A 28 -12.03 -12.64 -24.91
C GLN A 28 -12.89 -13.42 -25.91
N ILE A 29 -13.89 -12.76 -26.47
CA ILE A 29 -14.70 -13.28 -27.57
C ILE A 29 -13.80 -13.33 -28.81
N PRO A 30 -13.77 -14.46 -29.55
CA PRO A 30 -13.00 -14.58 -30.78
C PRO A 30 -13.36 -13.51 -31.82
N ASP A 31 -12.37 -13.07 -32.58
CA ASP A 31 -12.52 -11.96 -33.55
C ASP A 31 -13.52 -12.27 -34.68
N GLU A 32 -13.79 -13.55 -34.96
CA GLU A 32 -14.78 -14.02 -35.93
C GLU A 32 -16.22 -13.56 -35.64
N PHE A 33 -16.52 -13.21 -34.38
CA PHE A 33 -17.84 -12.70 -33.99
C PHE A 33 -17.96 -11.18 -34.10
N HIS A 34 -16.92 -10.48 -34.57
CA HIS A 34 -16.91 -9.05 -34.92
C HIS A 34 -17.56 -8.12 -33.87
N THR A 35 -17.32 -8.38 -32.58
CA THR A 35 -17.81 -7.53 -31.49
C THR A 35 -16.88 -6.35 -31.24
N GLU A 36 -17.45 -5.18 -30.97
CA GLU A 36 -16.66 -3.99 -30.64
C GLU A 36 -15.98 -4.10 -29.27
N SER A 37 -16.59 -4.85 -28.34
CA SER A 37 -16.12 -5.04 -26.96
C SER A 37 -15.90 -6.53 -26.68
N PRO A 38 -14.79 -7.11 -27.19
CA PRO A 38 -14.54 -8.55 -27.11
C PRO A 38 -14.17 -9.03 -25.70
N LEU A 39 -13.69 -8.17 -24.82
CA LEU A 39 -13.37 -8.58 -23.44
C LEU A 39 -14.65 -8.60 -22.63
N SER A 40 -14.93 -9.69 -21.93
CA SER A 40 -16.09 -9.78 -21.03
C SER A 40 -15.69 -10.23 -19.63
N GLY A 41 -16.37 -9.69 -18.64
CA GLY A 41 -16.07 -9.95 -17.24
C GLY A 41 -17.05 -9.27 -16.28
N TYR A 42 -16.55 -8.94 -15.09
CA TYR A 42 -17.35 -8.24 -14.08
C TYR A 42 -16.51 -7.32 -13.21
N PHE A 43 -17.17 -6.37 -12.56
CA PHE A 43 -16.57 -5.51 -11.55
C PHE A 43 -17.40 -5.49 -10.27
N LEU A 44 -16.70 -5.22 -9.16
CA LEU A 44 -17.26 -5.23 -7.83
C LEU A 44 -17.63 -3.81 -7.41
N LYS A 45 -18.93 -3.56 -7.18
CA LYS A 45 -19.44 -2.26 -6.72
C LYS A 45 -20.13 -2.40 -5.36
N PRO A 46 -19.79 -1.56 -4.37
CA PRO A 46 -20.57 -1.47 -3.14
C PRO A 46 -21.99 -0.97 -3.43
N PHE A 47 -22.99 -1.65 -2.87
CA PHE A 47 -24.39 -1.25 -2.94
C PHE A 47 -25.10 -1.65 -1.64
N LEU A 48 -25.60 -0.67 -0.89
CA LEU A 48 -26.32 -0.87 0.39
C LEU A 48 -25.59 -1.81 1.37
N GLY A 49 -24.31 -1.55 1.63
CA GLY A 49 -23.50 -2.32 2.60
C GLY A 49 -23.10 -3.72 2.13
N ARG A 50 -23.37 -4.09 0.86
CA ARG A 50 -22.93 -5.35 0.26
C ARG A 50 -22.12 -5.10 -1.00
N ILE A 51 -21.32 -6.09 -1.41
CA ILE A 51 -20.60 -6.06 -2.69
C ILE A 51 -21.45 -6.76 -3.75
N ARG A 52 -21.71 -6.10 -4.88
CA ARG A 52 -22.37 -6.70 -6.06
C ARG A 52 -21.37 -6.84 -7.20
N ALA A 53 -21.42 -7.98 -7.88
CA ALA A 53 -20.74 -8.17 -9.15
C ALA A 53 -21.64 -7.71 -10.30
N ASN A 54 -21.18 -6.75 -11.08
CA ASN A 54 -21.86 -6.24 -12.26
C ASN A 54 -21.09 -6.68 -13.50
N ARG A 55 -21.80 -7.23 -14.50
CA ARG A 55 -21.18 -7.63 -15.76
C ARG A 55 -20.80 -6.40 -16.57
N GLN A 56 -19.66 -6.47 -17.24
CA GLN A 56 -19.23 -5.45 -18.18
C GLN A 56 -18.37 -6.08 -19.27
N SER A 57 -18.41 -5.46 -20.44
CA SER A 57 -17.53 -5.76 -21.56
C SER A 57 -16.70 -4.55 -21.94
N TRP A 58 -15.47 -4.80 -22.39
CA TRP A 58 -14.50 -3.80 -22.76
C TRP A 58 -13.89 -4.09 -24.12
N ARG A 59 -13.35 -3.04 -24.74
CA ARG A 59 -12.46 -3.14 -25.90
C ARG A 59 -11.12 -3.72 -25.48
N LEU A 60 -10.31 -4.14 -26.45
CA LEU A 60 -8.97 -4.69 -26.18
C LEU A 60 -8.04 -3.72 -25.45
N ASN A 61 -8.28 -2.41 -25.55
CA ASN A 61 -7.54 -1.38 -24.82
C ASN A 61 -8.13 -1.06 -23.43
N GLY A 62 -9.13 -1.82 -22.98
CA GLY A 62 -9.77 -1.64 -21.69
C GLY A 62 -10.85 -0.56 -21.62
N LYS A 63 -11.14 0.15 -22.72
CA LYS A 63 -12.22 1.16 -22.75
C LYS A 63 -13.59 0.54 -22.98
N VAL A 64 -14.62 1.18 -22.43
CA VAL A 64 -16.02 0.85 -22.73
C VAL A 64 -16.46 1.52 -24.04
N ASN A 65 -16.09 2.79 -24.23
CA ASN A 65 -16.43 3.59 -25.40
C ASN A 65 -15.15 4.06 -26.11
N PRO A 66 -15.10 4.07 -27.46
CA PRO A 66 -13.91 4.51 -28.18
C PRO A 66 -13.64 6.01 -28.07
N SER A 67 -14.71 6.82 -27.93
CA SER A 67 -14.69 8.27 -28.08
C SER A 67 -14.85 9.03 -26.77
N LEU A 68 -15.34 8.37 -25.72
CA LEU A 68 -15.56 9.00 -24.42
C LEU A 68 -14.88 8.21 -23.31
N GLU A 69 -14.33 8.92 -22.34
CA GLU A 69 -13.90 8.30 -21.09
C GLU A 69 -15.15 7.85 -20.31
N HIS A 70 -15.14 6.59 -19.86
CA HIS A 70 -16.19 6.02 -19.05
C HIS A 70 -15.65 5.68 -17.65
N ASP A 71 -16.51 5.80 -16.64
CA ASP A 71 -16.19 5.46 -15.24
C ASP A 71 -15.72 4.01 -15.08
N GLU A 72 -16.14 3.15 -16.00
CA GLU A 72 -15.85 1.73 -16.01
C GLU A 72 -14.74 1.36 -17.00
N ASP A 73 -14.02 2.32 -17.55
CA ASP A 73 -12.80 2.05 -18.31
C ASP A 73 -11.74 1.41 -17.40
N ILE A 74 -11.04 0.40 -17.91
CA ILE A 74 -9.86 -0.16 -17.26
C ILE A 74 -8.70 0.82 -17.45
N VAL A 75 -8.17 1.35 -16.34
CA VAL A 75 -7.10 2.36 -16.37
C VAL A 75 -5.75 1.81 -15.90
N SER A 76 -5.76 0.66 -15.21
CA SER A 76 -4.54 0.03 -14.68
C SER A 76 -4.78 -1.40 -14.23
N MET A 77 -3.70 -2.14 -13.96
CA MET A 77 -3.77 -3.37 -13.18
C MET A 77 -4.13 -3.05 -11.72
N TRP A 78 -4.83 -3.96 -11.05
CA TRP A 78 -5.17 -3.80 -9.63
C TRP A 78 -3.94 -4.04 -8.77
N GLU A 79 -3.50 -3.00 -8.06
CA GLU A 79 -2.50 -3.13 -7.02
C GLU A 79 -3.21 -3.45 -5.71
N GLU A 80 -2.93 -4.62 -5.14
CA GLU A 80 -3.42 -4.96 -3.81
C GLU A 80 -2.85 -3.95 -2.81
N LEU A 81 -3.75 -3.27 -2.09
CA LEU A 81 -3.33 -2.35 -1.04
C LEU A 81 -2.51 -3.17 -0.05
N ARG A 82 -1.21 -2.85 0.06
CA ARG A 82 -0.35 -3.48 1.05
C ARG A 82 -1.04 -3.36 2.41
N PRO A 83 -1.27 -4.47 3.13
CA PRO A 83 -1.97 -4.42 4.40
C PRO A 83 -1.25 -3.41 5.29
N ARG A 84 -1.98 -2.39 5.73
CA ARG A 84 -1.48 -1.45 6.74
C ARG A 84 -1.58 -2.19 8.07
N VAL A 85 -0.44 -2.46 8.69
CA VAL A 85 -0.43 -2.97 10.06
C VAL A 85 -0.83 -1.79 10.94
N GLN A 86 -1.97 -1.91 11.63
CA GLN A 86 -2.30 -1.00 12.71
C GLN A 86 -1.52 -1.47 13.93
N LEU A 87 -0.56 -0.65 14.36
CA LEU A 87 0.29 -0.92 15.51
C LEU A 87 -0.02 0.15 16.55
N ASP A 88 -0.42 -0.27 17.74
CA ASP A 88 -0.49 0.60 18.90
C ASP A 88 0.93 0.68 19.47
N LEU A 89 1.69 1.69 19.02
CA LEU A 89 3.05 1.93 19.46
C LEU A 89 3.11 3.08 20.47
N PRO A 90 4.07 3.06 21.40
CA PRO A 90 4.29 4.16 22.31
C PRO A 90 4.66 5.42 21.53
N ALA A 91 4.10 6.55 21.96
CA ALA A 91 4.35 7.84 21.34
C ALA A 91 5.83 8.23 21.52
N PRO A 92 6.47 8.83 20.49
CA PRO A 92 7.80 9.41 20.64
C PRO A 92 7.85 10.47 21.73
N LEU A 93 9.04 10.71 22.27
CA LEU A 93 9.24 11.75 23.27
C LEU A 93 9.02 13.15 22.69
N GLU A 94 8.05 13.89 23.25
CA GLU A 94 7.77 15.28 22.85
C GLU A 94 8.87 16.26 23.28
N THR A 95 9.51 16.01 24.44
CA THR A 95 10.60 16.82 24.97
C THR A 95 11.62 15.95 25.71
N VAL A 96 12.90 16.31 25.63
CA VAL A 96 13.99 15.61 26.32
C VAL A 96 14.95 16.63 26.93
N GLN A 97 15.25 16.48 28.20
CA GLN A 97 16.21 17.33 28.90
C GLN A 97 17.65 16.91 28.61
N LYS A 98 18.55 17.90 28.47
CA LYS A 98 20.00 17.66 28.34
C LYS A 98 20.51 16.83 29.54
N GLY A 99 21.31 15.81 29.24
CA GLY A 99 21.87 14.87 30.22
C GLY A 99 20.95 13.71 30.60
N LYS A 100 19.70 13.66 30.12
CA LYS A 100 18.78 12.56 30.42
C LYS A 100 19.14 11.31 29.62
N GLU A 101 19.19 10.15 30.27
CA GLU A 101 19.37 8.87 29.58
C GLU A 101 18.13 8.56 28.72
N VAL A 102 18.37 8.23 27.45
CA VAL A 102 17.33 7.87 26.46
C VAL A 102 17.76 6.66 25.66
N TYR A 103 16.77 5.95 25.12
CA TYR A 103 16.95 4.76 24.29
C TYR A 103 16.67 5.07 22.81
N TYR A 104 17.33 4.37 21.90
CA TYR A 104 17.11 4.49 20.45
C TYR A 104 17.42 3.17 19.74
N LEU A 105 16.95 3.08 18.49
CA LEU A 105 17.19 1.92 17.64
C LEU A 105 18.41 2.12 16.75
N GLU A 106 19.39 1.22 16.87
CA GLU A 106 20.48 1.10 15.90
C GLU A 106 20.09 0.08 14.85
N LEU A 107 19.69 0.59 13.68
CA LEU A 107 19.27 -0.22 12.55
C LEU A 107 20.37 -0.24 11.49
N GLY A 108 21.24 -1.24 11.56
CA GLY A 108 22.28 -1.50 10.56
C GLY A 108 21.84 -2.53 9.51
N ASN A 109 22.64 -2.67 8.45
CA ASN A 109 22.38 -3.64 7.38
C ASN A 109 22.41 -5.10 7.87
N GLN A 110 23.12 -5.41 8.97
CA GLN A 110 23.30 -6.78 9.48
C GLN A 110 22.93 -6.94 10.96
N PHE A 111 22.64 -5.85 11.68
CA PHE A 111 22.26 -5.90 13.09
C PHE A 111 21.18 -4.88 13.40
N SER A 112 20.28 -5.25 14.31
CA SER A 112 19.29 -4.34 14.88
C SER A 112 19.30 -4.51 16.39
N GLN A 113 19.66 -3.46 17.10
CA GLN A 113 19.77 -3.47 18.56
C GLN A 113 19.24 -2.17 19.16
N ILE A 114 18.94 -2.24 20.46
CA ILE A 114 18.55 -1.07 21.25
C ILE A 114 19.80 -0.59 21.97
N SER A 115 20.12 0.69 21.76
CA SER A 115 21.22 1.37 22.44
C SER A 115 20.69 2.52 23.29
N LYS A 116 21.54 3.04 24.17
CA LYS A 116 21.21 4.16 25.05
C LYS A 116 22.36 5.14 25.18
N PHE A 117 22.02 6.41 25.41
CA PHE A 117 23.00 7.48 25.65
C PHE A 117 22.36 8.60 26.47
N ASN A 118 23.20 9.50 27.00
CA ASN A 118 22.72 10.72 27.67
C ASN A 118 22.46 11.80 26.61
N PHE A 119 21.22 12.26 26.52
CA PHE A 119 20.78 13.19 25.49
C PHE A 119 21.54 14.52 25.55
N ASN A 120 22.06 14.95 24.41
CA ASN A 120 22.67 16.26 24.25
C ASN A 120 22.27 16.85 22.90
N GLU A 121 21.49 17.92 22.91
CA GLU A 121 21.03 18.62 21.70
C GLU A 121 22.18 19.19 20.85
N ASP A 122 23.33 19.46 21.46
CA ASP A 122 24.52 19.93 20.75
C ASP A 122 25.18 18.82 19.91
N THR A 123 24.79 17.56 20.13
CA THR A 123 25.32 16.41 19.38
C THR A 123 24.44 16.19 18.13
N PRO A 124 24.97 16.36 16.91
CA PRO A 124 24.15 16.31 15.69
C PRO A 124 23.33 15.04 15.55
N CYS A 125 23.92 13.87 15.85
CA CYS A 125 23.23 12.58 15.78
C CYS A 125 22.08 12.48 16.79
N ALA A 126 22.28 12.97 18.02
CA ALA A 126 21.26 12.96 19.06
C ALA A 126 20.08 13.89 18.71
N PHE A 127 20.39 15.08 18.22
CA PHE A 127 19.38 16.04 17.77
C PHE A 127 18.55 15.49 16.60
N GLN A 128 19.19 14.79 15.67
CA GLN A 128 18.51 14.21 14.52
C GLN A 128 17.60 13.04 14.93
N LEU A 129 18.02 12.20 15.87
CA LEU A 129 17.18 11.15 16.45
C LEU A 129 15.97 11.75 17.17
N TYR A 130 16.16 12.81 17.96
CA TYR A 130 15.06 13.52 18.62
C TYR A 130 14.05 14.08 17.61
N LYS A 131 14.53 14.84 16.62
CA LYS A 131 13.68 15.46 15.59
C LYS A 131 12.87 14.44 14.79
N ASN A 132 13.40 13.24 14.60
CA ASN A 132 12.75 12.17 13.85
C ASN A 132 11.84 11.29 14.72
N GLY A 133 11.68 11.60 16.02
CA GLY A 133 10.89 10.79 16.95
C GLY A 133 11.51 9.42 17.25
N GLY A 134 12.83 9.28 17.09
CA GLY A 134 13.56 8.03 17.30
C GLY A 134 14.11 7.83 18.71
N LEU A 135 13.66 8.62 19.68
CA LEU A 135 14.07 8.54 21.08
C LEU A 135 12.93 8.03 21.96
N PHE A 136 13.27 7.12 22.87
CA PHE A 136 12.35 6.45 23.76
C PHE A 136 12.75 6.67 25.22
N ALA A 137 11.76 6.81 26.11
CA ALA A 137 12.01 6.99 27.54
C ALA A 137 12.48 5.70 28.21
N THR A 138 11.96 4.56 27.75
CA THR A 138 12.23 3.24 28.31
C THR A 138 12.79 2.31 27.25
N LYS A 139 13.43 1.22 27.70
CA LYS A 139 13.92 0.17 26.82
C LYS A 139 12.75 -0.61 26.22
N GLU A 140 11.69 -0.77 26.99
CA GLU A 140 10.45 -1.46 26.64
C GLU A 140 9.77 -0.78 25.46
N ASP A 141 9.64 0.56 25.49
CA ASP A 141 9.09 1.32 24.37
C ASP A 141 9.90 1.12 23.08
N ALA A 142 11.24 1.17 23.20
CA ALA A 142 12.12 0.92 22.06
C ALA A 142 11.98 -0.53 21.54
N GLN A 143 11.76 -1.49 22.44
CA GLN A 143 11.58 -2.90 22.08
C GLN A 143 10.30 -3.14 21.28
N GLU A 144 9.18 -2.51 21.66
CA GLU A 144 7.93 -2.58 20.90
C GLU A 144 8.10 -2.06 19.47
N TRP A 145 8.81 -0.94 19.31
CA TRP A 145 9.15 -0.40 17.99
C TRP A 145 10.07 -1.33 17.19
N LEU A 146 11.08 -1.94 17.83
CA LEU A 146 11.98 -2.88 17.18
C LEU A 146 11.24 -4.13 16.68
N ASP A 147 10.35 -4.68 17.51
CA ASP A 147 9.56 -5.86 17.17
C ASP A 147 8.53 -5.56 16.07
N ALA A 148 7.93 -4.38 16.09
CA ALA A 148 7.06 -3.90 15.01
C ALA A 148 7.80 -3.80 13.67
N ILE A 149 9.01 -3.23 13.66
CA ILE A 149 9.83 -3.14 12.43
C ILE A 149 10.21 -4.53 11.92
N ARG A 150 10.57 -5.46 12.81
CA ARG A 150 10.90 -6.84 12.45
C ARG A 150 9.67 -7.58 11.89
N GLY A 151 8.51 -7.44 12.52
CA GLY A 151 7.27 -8.06 12.06
C GLY A 151 6.71 -7.48 10.74
N ALA A 152 7.08 -6.23 10.42
CA ALA A 152 6.71 -5.57 9.17
C ALA A 152 7.59 -5.95 7.97
N ARG A 153 8.78 -6.52 8.19
CA ARG A 153 9.61 -7.12 7.13
C ARG A 153 9.02 -8.48 6.75
N ARG A 154 8.09 -8.48 5.79
CA ARG A 154 7.57 -9.70 5.13
C ARG A 154 8.04 -9.78 3.69
#